data_AF-A0A0F5HNM1-F1
#
_entry.id   AF-A0A0F5HNM1-F1
#
_cell.length_a   1.000
_cell.length_b   1.000
_cell.length_c   1.000
_cell.angle_alpha   90.00
_cell.angle_beta   90.00
_cell.angle_gamma   90.00
#
_symmetry.space_group_name_H-M   'P 1'
#
loop_
_entity.id
_entity.type
_entity.pdbx_description
1 polymer ?
#
loop_
_entity_poly.entity_id
_entity_poly.type
_entity_poly.pdbx_seq_one_letter_code
_entity_poly.pdbx_strand_id
1 'polypeptide(L)'
;MTDEDQSLITSFNRVFSKEIRLPDAHRFLSQTDKTKTRKQAREEFEQAKFDLIDWGTRRGYGTRSLRKLAYLQLTESFETHTFHKEVTTAFGTHLEYADNPISHPLATIDRGLRSVDCLTNLSSLEPKAVASLIINVNDNATNVFIQQVRRRLPILERPLTTARGDGKSYIYSNFNPKYAQMAITILRTYYNFCFPFKSNGTRETPAQRLGITDKIFDLNQIIYLR
;
A
#
# COMPACT_ATOMS: atom_id res chain seq x y z
N MET A 1 7.90 -9.16 -12.17
CA MET A 1 6.62 -8.85 -11.50
C MET A 1 6.68 -7.43 -10.99
N THR A 2 5.85 -6.58 -11.57
CA THR A 2 5.50 -5.24 -11.09
C THR A 2 4.14 -5.33 -10.40
N ASP A 3 3.74 -4.31 -9.63
CA ASP A 3 2.44 -4.32 -8.93
C ASP A 3 1.23 -4.21 -9.89
N GLU A 4 1.51 -3.92 -11.16
CA GLU A 4 0.59 -3.88 -12.31
C GLU A 4 0.45 -5.23 -13.02
N ASP A 5 1.14 -6.28 -12.55
CA ASP A 5 1.09 -7.59 -13.17
C ASP A 5 -0.35 -8.15 -13.15
N GLN A 6 -0.89 -8.44 -14.34
CA GLN A 6 -2.28 -8.90 -14.51
C GLN A 6 -2.59 -10.17 -13.72
N SER A 7 -1.60 -11.04 -13.49
CA SER A 7 -1.78 -12.26 -12.70
C SER A 7 -1.99 -11.94 -11.22
N LEU A 8 -1.26 -10.96 -10.68
CA LEU A 8 -1.43 -10.46 -9.32
C LEU A 8 -2.76 -9.72 -9.18
N ILE A 9 -3.12 -8.92 -10.18
CA ILE A 9 -4.40 -8.21 -10.21
C ILE A 9 -5.57 -9.19 -10.16
N THR A 10 -5.55 -10.19 -11.03
CA THR A 10 -6.59 -11.21 -11.11
C THR A 10 -6.68 -12.01 -9.81
N SER A 11 -5.53 -12.39 -9.24
CA SER A 11 -5.48 -13.16 -7.99
C SER A 11 -6.05 -12.36 -6.82
N PHE A 12 -5.69 -11.08 -6.69
CA PHE A 12 -6.24 -10.19 -5.67
C PHE A 12 -7.76 -10.05 -5.80
N ASN A 13 -8.24 -9.75 -7.01
CA ASN A 13 -9.66 -9.55 -7.27
C ASN A 13 -10.49 -10.82 -7.01
N ARG A 14 -9.91 -12.01 -7.18
CA ARG A 14 -10.57 -13.28 -6.83
C ARG A 14 -10.66 -13.47 -5.32
N VAL A 15 -9.55 -13.26 -4.61
CA VAL A 15 -9.48 -13.45 -3.14
C VAL A 15 -10.40 -12.49 -2.41
N PHE A 16 -10.42 -11.21 -2.82
CA PHE A 16 -11.23 -10.16 -2.19
C PHE A 16 -12.51 -9.83 -2.98
N SER A 17 -13.01 -10.80 -3.77
CA SER A 17 -14.13 -10.57 -4.68
C SER A 17 -15.41 -10.13 -3.95
N LYS A 18 -15.61 -10.61 -2.72
CA LYS A 18 -16.79 -10.26 -1.91
C LYS A 18 -16.68 -8.83 -1.40
N GLU A 19 -15.55 -8.47 -0.81
CA GLU A 19 -15.30 -7.17 -0.20
C GLU A 19 -15.27 -6.06 -1.26
N ILE A 20 -14.69 -6.33 -2.44
CA ILE A 20 -14.68 -5.38 -3.56
C ILE A 20 -16.11 -5.16 -4.11
N ARG A 21 -16.96 -6.20 -4.11
CA ARG A 21 -18.36 -6.11 -4.56
C ARG A 21 -19.28 -5.40 -3.55
N LEU A 22 -18.94 -5.42 -2.26
CA LEU A 22 -19.69 -4.78 -1.18
C LEU A 22 -19.19 -3.36 -0.84
N PRO A 23 -18.55 -2.68 -1.80
CA PRO A 23 -17.64 -1.55 -1.58
C PRO A 23 -16.86 -1.46 -0.24
N ASP A 24 -16.55 -2.58 0.40
CA ASP A 24 -15.90 -2.61 1.72
C ASP A 24 -14.37 -2.58 1.61
N ALA A 25 -13.82 -2.90 0.44
CA ALA A 25 -12.39 -2.90 0.20
C ALA A 25 -12.04 -2.25 -1.15
N HIS A 26 -11.06 -1.36 -1.11
CA HIS A 26 -10.52 -0.69 -2.28
C HIS A 26 -9.03 -0.99 -2.45
N ARG A 27 -8.62 -1.16 -3.70
CA ARG A 27 -7.22 -1.41 -4.04
C ARG A 27 -6.60 -0.18 -4.66
N PHE A 28 -5.60 0.35 -3.97
CA PHE A 28 -4.77 1.43 -4.45
C PHE A 28 -3.39 0.92 -4.88
N LEU A 29 -2.88 1.47 -5.99
CA LEU A 29 -1.49 1.38 -6.36
C LEU A 29 -0.78 2.65 -5.86
N SER A 30 0.39 2.50 -5.24
CA SER A 30 1.21 3.61 -4.78
C SER A 30 2.60 3.42 -5.35
N GLN A 31 2.95 4.21 -6.37
CA GLN A 31 4.22 4.06 -7.07
C GLN A 31 5.13 5.23 -6.80
N THR A 32 6.41 4.93 -6.66
CA THR A 32 7.49 5.91 -6.49
C THR A 32 8.54 5.61 -7.54
N ASP A 33 9.17 6.65 -8.08
CA ASP A 33 10.30 6.48 -8.97
C ASP A 33 11.53 6.00 -8.18
N LYS A 34 11.94 4.76 -8.47
CA LYS A 34 13.06 4.08 -7.79
C LYS A 34 14.43 4.43 -8.38
N THR A 35 14.47 5.18 -9.48
CA THR A 35 15.74 5.62 -10.11
C THR A 35 16.32 6.86 -9.46
N LYS A 36 15.50 7.59 -8.67
CA LYS A 36 15.89 8.83 -8.00
C LYS A 36 16.93 8.62 -6.92
N THR A 37 17.86 9.56 -6.84
CA THR A 37 18.79 9.67 -5.72
C THR A 37 18.11 10.26 -4.50
N ARG A 38 18.68 10.02 -3.30
CA ARG A 38 18.17 10.62 -2.05
C ARG A 38 18.16 12.14 -2.05
N LYS A 39 19.07 12.78 -2.80
CA LYS A 39 19.14 14.24 -2.92
C LYS A 39 17.95 14.77 -3.72
N GLN A 40 17.69 14.17 -4.89
CA GLN A 40 16.55 14.52 -5.73
C GLN A 40 15.22 14.29 -5.00
N ALA A 41 15.06 13.15 -4.31
CA ALA A 41 13.87 12.88 -3.50
C ALA A 41 13.61 13.96 -2.43
N ARG A 42 14.68 14.47 -1.81
CA ARG A 42 14.58 15.55 -0.82
C ARG A 42 14.22 16.90 -1.45
N GLU A 43 14.78 17.22 -2.61
CA GLU A 43 14.43 18.43 -3.36
C GLU A 43 12.95 18.42 -3.77
N GLU A 44 12.45 17.29 -4.28
CA GLU A 44 11.02 17.11 -4.57
C GLU A 44 10.14 17.25 -3.32
N PHE A 45 10.60 16.73 -2.19
CA PHE A 45 9.87 16.85 -0.93
C PHE A 45 9.69 18.31 -0.48
N GLU A 46 10.76 19.11 -0.53
CA GLU A 46 10.68 20.53 -0.17
C GLU A 46 9.85 21.32 -1.20
N GLN A 47 10.00 21.01 -2.49
CA GLN A 47 9.22 21.65 -3.55
C GLN A 47 7.73 21.36 -3.40
N ALA A 48 7.34 20.09 -3.25
CA ALA A 48 5.94 19.70 -3.07
C ALA A 48 5.31 20.34 -1.83
N LYS A 49 6.09 20.49 -0.75
CA LYS A 49 5.67 21.20 0.45
C LYS A 49 5.42 22.68 0.19
N PHE A 50 6.32 23.34 -0.54
CA PHE A 50 6.15 24.74 -0.92
C PHE A 50 4.92 24.93 -1.81
N ASP A 51 4.79 24.11 -2.86
CA ASP A 51 3.67 24.16 -3.81
C ASP A 51 2.32 23.97 -3.12
N LEU A 52 2.25 23.05 -2.15
CA LEU A 52 1.02 22.80 -1.40
C LEU A 52 0.62 23.96 -0.48
N ILE A 53 1.60 24.64 0.13
CA ILE A 53 1.36 25.83 0.96
C ILE A 53 0.94 27.01 0.09
N ASP A 54 1.62 27.23 -1.03
CA ASP A 54 1.30 28.29 -1.99
C ASP A 54 -0.10 28.09 -2.58
N TRP A 55 -0.43 26.86 -3.01
CA TRP A 55 -1.78 26.49 -3.43
C TRP A 55 -2.83 26.80 -2.35
N GLY A 56 -2.56 26.41 -1.10
CA GLY A 56 -3.46 26.68 0.03
C GLY A 56 -3.67 28.18 0.27
N THR A 57 -2.61 28.97 0.12
CA THR A 57 -2.63 30.43 0.28
C THR A 57 -3.46 31.09 -0.83
N ARG A 58 -3.28 30.68 -2.09
CA ARG A 58 -4.05 31.19 -3.25
C ARG A 58 -5.54 30.89 -3.14
N ARG A 59 -5.91 29.75 -2.54
CA ARG A 59 -7.31 29.37 -2.29
C ARG A 59 -7.91 29.99 -1.02
N GLY A 60 -7.11 30.68 -0.21
CA GLY A 60 -7.57 31.33 1.02
C GLY A 60 -7.75 30.38 2.22
N TYR A 61 -7.14 29.19 2.20
CA TYR A 61 -7.21 28.27 3.33
C TYR A 61 -6.29 28.71 4.47
N GLY A 62 -6.88 29.10 5.62
CA GLY A 62 -6.14 29.59 6.79
C GLY A 62 -5.36 28.54 7.61
N THR A 63 -5.08 27.36 7.05
CA THR A 63 -4.43 26.24 7.76
C THR A 63 -2.99 26.05 7.30
N ARG A 64 -2.07 25.88 8.26
CA ARG A 64 -0.65 25.54 8.01
C ARG A 64 -0.35 24.03 8.02
N SER A 65 -1.35 23.19 8.31
CA SER A 65 -1.18 21.73 8.31
C SER A 65 -1.15 21.19 6.89
N LEU A 66 0.02 20.68 6.47
CA LEU A 66 0.21 20.05 5.16
C LEU A 66 -0.80 18.94 4.90
N ARG A 67 -1.09 18.11 5.91
CA ARG A 67 -2.06 17.03 5.77
C ARG A 67 -3.47 17.55 5.48
N LYS A 68 -3.89 18.63 6.14
CA LYS A 68 -5.21 19.22 5.90
C LYS A 68 -5.27 19.95 4.56
N LEU A 69 -4.20 20.63 4.14
CA LEU A 69 -4.09 21.21 2.80
C LEU A 69 -4.16 20.15 1.70
N ALA A 70 -3.43 19.04 1.85
CA ALA A 70 -3.46 17.90 0.95
C ALA A 70 -4.87 17.29 0.83
N TYR A 71 -5.58 17.14 1.95
CA TYR A 71 -6.95 16.65 1.95
C TYR A 71 -7.90 17.57 1.17
N LEU A 72 -7.78 18.89 1.36
CA LEU A 72 -8.59 19.87 0.63
C LEU A 72 -8.28 19.86 -0.87
N GLN A 73 -6.99 19.80 -1.23
CA GLN A 73 -6.56 19.74 -2.63
C GLN A 73 -7.10 18.49 -3.34
N LEU A 74 -7.03 17.33 -2.68
CA LEU A 74 -7.60 16.09 -3.19
C LEU A 74 -9.12 16.17 -3.31
N THR A 75 -9.79 16.78 -2.33
CA THR A 75 -11.25 16.96 -2.38
C THR A 75 -11.66 17.77 -3.61
N GLU A 76 -10.99 18.90 -3.87
CA GLU A 76 -11.21 19.70 -5.09
C GLU A 76 -10.89 18.91 -6.36
N SER A 77 -9.81 18.10 -6.39
CA SER A 77 -9.48 17.33 -7.59
C SER A 77 -10.51 16.25 -7.91
N PHE A 78 -11.07 15.59 -6.89
CA PHE A 78 -12.06 14.52 -7.07
C PHE A 78 -13.47 15.00 -7.42
N GLU A 79 -13.72 16.31 -7.46
CA GLU A 79 -14.94 16.84 -8.06
C GLU A 79 -14.97 16.63 -9.59
N THR A 80 -13.80 16.54 -10.21
CA THR A 80 -13.66 16.39 -11.68
C THR A 80 -12.97 15.09 -12.09
N HIS A 81 -12.14 14.52 -11.22
CA HIS A 81 -11.36 13.34 -11.52
C HIS A 81 -12.08 12.06 -11.08
N THR A 82 -12.21 11.08 -11.99
CA THR A 82 -12.72 9.74 -11.71
C THR A 82 -11.70 8.68 -12.17
N PHE A 83 -11.51 7.62 -11.39
CA PHE A 83 -10.60 6.51 -11.71
C PHE A 83 -11.22 5.46 -12.66
N HIS A 84 -12.53 5.55 -12.89
CA HIS A 84 -13.27 4.64 -13.75
C HIS A 84 -14.07 5.45 -14.78
N LYS A 85 -14.14 4.93 -16.00
CA LYS A 85 -14.95 5.44 -17.10
C LYS A 85 -16.16 4.55 -17.31
N GLU A 86 -17.28 5.16 -17.65
CA GLU A 86 -18.51 4.46 -17.97
C GLU A 86 -18.50 4.05 -19.45
N VAL A 87 -18.60 2.75 -19.72
CA VAL A 87 -18.58 2.17 -21.06
C VAL A 87 -19.93 1.53 -21.34
N THR A 88 -20.61 2.03 -22.37
CA THR A 88 -21.89 1.47 -22.81
C THR A 88 -21.63 0.43 -23.88
N THR A 89 -22.02 -0.81 -23.61
CA THR A 89 -21.95 -1.94 -24.55
C THR A 89 -23.37 -2.38 -24.93
N ALA A 90 -23.52 -3.18 -25.99
CA ALA A 90 -24.81 -3.75 -26.40
C ALA A 90 -25.56 -4.52 -25.28
N PHE A 91 -24.85 -4.97 -24.25
CA PHE A 91 -25.39 -5.75 -23.12
C PHE A 91 -25.62 -4.92 -21.84
N GLY A 92 -25.38 -3.61 -21.89
CA GLY A 92 -25.56 -2.70 -20.75
C GLY A 92 -24.34 -1.80 -20.52
N THR A 93 -24.41 -1.06 -19.42
CA THR A 93 -23.38 -0.10 -19.03
C THR A 93 -22.52 -0.67 -17.90
N HIS A 94 -21.20 -0.64 -18.06
CA HIS A 94 -20.26 -1.07 -17.03
C HIS A 94 -19.12 -0.07 -16.84
N LEU A 95 -18.51 -0.11 -15.66
CA LEU A 95 -17.38 0.75 -15.32
C LEU A 95 -16.06 0.05 -15.63
N GLU A 96 -15.22 0.70 -16.41
CA GLU A 96 -13.87 0.26 -16.71
C GLU A 96 -12.84 1.14 -16.03
N TYR A 97 -11.74 0.53 -15.59
CA TYR A 97 -10.58 1.25 -15.08
C TYR A 97 -10.04 2.22 -16.16
N ALA A 98 -9.79 3.47 -15.78
CA ALA A 98 -9.44 4.55 -16.69
C ALA A 98 -7.93 4.77 -16.87
N ASP A 99 -7.07 4.11 -16.08
CA ASP A 99 -5.61 4.21 -16.13
C ASP A 99 -5.08 5.65 -16.08
N ASN A 100 -5.54 6.39 -15.08
CA ASN A 100 -5.28 7.82 -14.90
C ASN A 100 -4.77 8.13 -13.49
N PRO A 101 -3.53 7.71 -13.15
CA PRO A 101 -2.99 7.91 -11.82
C PRO A 101 -2.85 9.40 -11.48
N ILE A 102 -3.06 9.73 -10.21
CA ILE A 102 -2.90 11.10 -9.70
C ILE A 102 -1.59 11.25 -8.94
N SER A 103 -1.06 12.46 -8.88
CA SER A 103 0.07 12.78 -8.01
C SER A 103 -0.40 12.94 -6.57
N HIS A 104 0.21 12.21 -5.63
CA HIS A 104 -0.11 12.35 -4.22
C HIS A 104 0.48 13.68 -3.69
N PRO A 105 -0.32 14.54 -3.05
CA PRO A 105 0.11 15.89 -2.64
C PRO A 105 1.17 15.89 -1.54
N LEU A 106 1.24 14.82 -0.75
CA LEU A 106 2.31 14.64 0.25
C LEU A 106 3.42 13.77 -0.32
N ALA A 107 4.55 14.41 -0.62
CA ALA A 107 5.81 13.74 -0.90
C ALA A 107 6.44 13.16 0.38
N THR A 108 7.42 12.28 0.20
CA THR A 108 8.22 11.69 1.28
C THR A 108 9.67 12.10 1.16
N ILE A 109 10.36 12.31 2.28
CA ILE A 109 11.75 12.78 2.28
C ILE A 109 12.72 11.79 1.62
N ASP A 110 12.42 10.49 1.70
CA ASP A 110 13.28 9.41 1.23
C ASP A 110 12.99 8.97 -0.21
N ARG A 111 11.78 9.25 -0.75
CA ARG A 111 11.34 8.76 -2.07
C ARG A 111 10.75 9.83 -2.98
N GLY A 112 10.58 11.05 -2.48
CA GLY A 112 10.02 12.17 -3.23
C GLY A 112 8.52 12.01 -3.48
N LEU A 113 8.09 12.42 -4.67
CA LEU A 113 6.71 12.31 -5.14
C LEU A 113 6.32 10.86 -5.40
N ARG A 114 5.03 10.58 -5.20
CA ARG A 114 4.42 9.27 -5.50
C ARG A 114 3.15 9.46 -6.31
N SER A 115 2.89 8.55 -7.23
CA SER A 115 1.60 8.45 -7.90
C SER A 115 0.69 7.48 -7.16
N VAL A 116 -0.60 7.78 -7.16
CA VAL A 116 -1.64 6.92 -6.60
C VAL A 116 -2.70 6.66 -7.66
N ASP A 117 -3.05 5.39 -7.81
CA ASP A 117 -4.14 4.95 -8.68
C ASP A 117 -5.09 4.03 -7.93
N CYS A 118 -6.36 3.96 -8.36
CA CYS A 118 -7.36 3.07 -7.80
C CYS A 118 -7.89 2.10 -8.85
N LEU A 119 -7.66 0.80 -8.63
CA LEU A 119 -8.11 -0.24 -9.55
C LEU A 119 -9.56 -0.66 -9.31
N THR A 120 -10.08 -0.43 -8.11
CA THR A 120 -11.45 -0.76 -7.70
C THR A 120 -12.38 0.42 -7.87
N ASN A 121 -13.63 0.15 -8.24
CA ASN A 121 -14.64 1.19 -8.41
C ASN A 121 -14.85 2.01 -7.12
N LEU A 122 -14.81 3.34 -7.24
CA LEU A 122 -15.06 4.31 -6.17
C LEU A 122 -16.31 5.18 -6.42
N SER A 123 -17.08 4.93 -7.50
CA SER A 123 -18.20 5.80 -7.89
C SER A 123 -19.31 5.91 -6.85
N SER A 124 -19.38 5.00 -5.88
CA SER A 124 -20.33 5.06 -4.76
C SER A 124 -19.90 5.97 -3.61
N LEU A 125 -18.65 6.48 -3.63
CA LEU A 125 -18.10 7.30 -2.56
C LEU A 125 -18.10 8.78 -2.92
N GLU A 126 -18.38 9.63 -1.94
CA GLU A 126 -18.25 11.07 -2.12
C GLU A 126 -16.78 11.49 -2.29
N PRO A 127 -16.48 12.58 -3.02
CA PRO A 127 -15.12 13.08 -3.22
C PRO A 127 -14.31 13.26 -1.93
N LYS A 128 -14.98 13.68 -0.85
CA LYS A 128 -14.39 13.81 0.50
C LYS A 128 -13.94 12.47 1.07
N ALA A 129 -14.76 11.43 0.92
CA ALA A 129 -14.42 10.08 1.36
C ALA A 129 -13.25 9.53 0.54
N VAL A 130 -13.23 9.73 -0.78
CA VAL A 130 -12.11 9.34 -1.65
C VAL A 130 -10.81 10.04 -1.25
N ALA A 131 -10.85 11.36 -1.01
CA ALA A 131 -9.69 12.12 -0.51
C ALA A 131 -9.17 11.57 0.83
N SER A 132 -10.08 11.17 1.73
CA SER A 132 -9.73 10.57 3.02
C SER A 132 -9.06 9.19 2.89
N LEU A 133 -9.40 8.40 1.87
CA LEU A 133 -8.72 7.13 1.59
C LEU A 133 -7.33 7.40 1.03
N ILE A 134 -7.23 8.26 0.01
CA ILE A 134 -6.00 8.49 -0.74
C ILE A 134 -4.92 9.15 0.12
N ILE A 135 -5.27 10.04 1.05
CA ILE A 135 -4.28 10.64 1.97
C ILE A 135 -3.61 9.61 2.90
N ASN A 136 -4.23 8.45 3.09
CA ASN A 136 -3.71 7.35 3.89
C ASN A 136 -2.94 6.32 3.08
N VAL A 137 -3.07 6.33 1.75
CA VAL A 137 -2.38 5.40 0.85
C VAL A 137 -0.86 5.59 0.98
N ASN A 138 -0.20 4.51 1.38
CA ASN A 138 1.25 4.39 1.45
C ASN A 138 1.64 2.91 1.36
N ASP A 139 2.89 2.64 1.02
CA ASP A 139 3.44 1.29 0.91
C ASP A 139 4.25 0.87 2.15
N ASN A 140 4.35 1.71 3.18
CA ASN A 140 5.23 1.48 4.32
C ASN A 140 4.83 0.21 5.10
N ALA A 141 3.54 0.01 5.36
CA ALA A 141 3.06 -1.17 6.07
C ALA A 141 3.39 -2.47 5.31
N THR A 142 3.11 -2.49 4.01
CA THR A 142 3.40 -3.63 3.13
C THR A 142 4.90 -3.88 3.02
N ASN A 143 5.71 -2.84 2.81
CA ASN A 143 7.16 -2.95 2.71
C ASN A 143 7.77 -3.49 4.00
N VAL A 144 7.34 -3.02 5.17
CA VAL A 144 7.80 -3.53 6.46
C VAL A 144 7.47 -5.03 6.60
N PHE A 145 6.26 -5.46 6.25
CA PHE A 145 5.89 -6.87 6.31
C PHE A 145 6.73 -7.73 5.36
N ILE A 146 6.93 -7.29 4.11
CA ILE A 146 7.78 -8.01 3.14
C ILE A 146 9.24 -8.06 3.61
N GLN A 147 9.74 -7.03 4.28
CA GLN A 147 11.06 -7.07 4.91
C GLN A 147 11.14 -8.09 6.06
N GLN A 148 10.07 -8.25 6.84
CA GLN A 148 10.00 -9.34 7.84
C GLN A 148 10.00 -10.71 7.18
N VAL A 149 9.27 -10.89 6.07
CA VAL A 149 9.29 -12.13 5.28
C VAL A 149 10.72 -12.46 4.85
N ARG A 150 11.45 -11.51 4.25
CA ARG A 150 12.83 -11.72 3.79
C ARG A 150 13.80 -12.09 4.92
N ARG A 151 13.67 -11.45 6.09
CA ARG A 151 14.60 -11.66 7.22
C ARG A 151 14.31 -12.90 8.04
N ARG A 152 13.06 -13.38 8.05
CA ARG A 152 12.60 -14.46 8.93
C ARG A 152 12.26 -15.75 8.21
N LEU A 153 12.03 -15.70 6.90
CA LEU A 153 11.76 -16.87 6.05
C LEU A 153 12.83 -16.98 4.95
N PRO A 154 14.03 -17.50 5.25
CA PRO A 154 15.11 -17.67 4.27
C PRO A 154 14.66 -18.47 3.04
N ILE A 155 13.69 -19.38 3.21
CA ILE A 155 13.11 -20.16 2.12
C ILE A 155 12.36 -19.35 1.06
N LEU A 156 12.02 -18.09 1.37
CA LEU A 156 11.38 -17.12 0.48
C LEU A 156 12.32 -15.98 0.11
N GLU A 157 13.58 -16.07 0.49
CA GLU A 157 14.60 -15.12 0.08
C GLU A 157 14.91 -15.28 -1.42
N ARG A 158 15.47 -14.23 -2.02
CA ARG A 158 15.94 -14.32 -3.41
C ARG A 158 17.11 -15.30 -3.48
N PRO A 159 17.18 -16.13 -4.53
CA PRO A 159 18.32 -17.01 -4.78
C PRO A 159 19.65 -16.24 -4.78
N LEU A 160 20.66 -16.79 -4.11
CA LEU A 160 22.01 -16.20 -4.06
C LEU A 160 22.73 -16.46 -5.39
N THR A 161 23.47 -15.48 -5.90
CA THR A 161 24.34 -15.67 -7.07
C THR A 161 25.67 -16.26 -6.62
N THR A 162 26.05 -17.43 -7.11
CA THR A 162 27.34 -18.07 -6.79
C THR A 162 28.42 -17.71 -7.81
N ALA A 163 29.67 -17.61 -7.36
CA ALA A 163 30.82 -17.22 -8.20
C ALA A 163 31.26 -18.28 -9.23
N ARG A 164 30.75 -19.52 -9.14
CA ARG A 164 31.03 -20.60 -10.10
C ARG A 164 29.70 -21.11 -10.67
N GLY A 165 29.52 -20.96 -11.97
CA GLY A 165 28.31 -21.34 -12.70
C GLY A 165 27.39 -20.15 -12.92
N ASP A 166 26.93 -19.98 -14.15
CA ASP A 166 26.05 -18.90 -14.63
C ASP A 166 24.60 -19.02 -14.10
N GLY A 167 24.44 -19.41 -12.83
CA GLY A 167 23.19 -19.94 -12.30
C GLY A 167 22.92 -19.46 -10.89
N LYS A 168 21.74 -18.86 -10.71
CA LYS A 168 21.13 -18.59 -9.40
C LYS A 168 21.15 -19.86 -8.54
N SER A 169 21.63 -19.76 -7.31
CA SER A 169 21.66 -20.85 -6.34
C SER A 169 20.38 -20.87 -5.51
N TYR A 170 19.64 -21.97 -5.64
CA TYR A 170 18.33 -22.18 -5.03
C TYR A 170 18.41 -23.05 -3.75
N ILE A 171 19.54 -23.05 -3.04
CA ILE A 171 19.81 -23.95 -1.88
C ILE A 171 18.68 -23.96 -0.85
N TYR A 172 18.03 -22.81 -0.62
CA TYR A 172 16.93 -22.67 0.34
C TYR A 172 15.54 -22.64 -0.32
N SER A 173 15.44 -22.85 -1.62
CA SER A 173 14.17 -22.66 -2.33
C SER A 173 13.17 -23.75 -1.98
N ASN A 174 11.96 -23.31 -1.69
CA ASN A 174 10.89 -24.22 -1.36
C ASN A 174 10.32 -24.89 -2.62
N PHE A 175 10.49 -26.21 -2.72
CA PHE A 175 9.95 -27.00 -3.84
C PHE A 175 8.43 -27.20 -3.76
N ASN A 176 7.82 -27.02 -2.58
CA ASN A 176 6.37 -27.16 -2.40
C ASN A 176 5.73 -25.83 -1.96
N PRO A 177 4.95 -25.16 -2.81
CA PRO A 177 4.33 -23.87 -2.49
C PRO A 177 3.42 -23.93 -1.25
N LYS A 178 2.91 -25.12 -0.88
CA LYS A 178 2.13 -25.31 0.35
C LYS A 178 2.90 -24.90 1.61
N TYR A 179 4.19 -25.24 1.70
CA TYR A 179 5.01 -24.85 2.85
C TYR A 179 5.27 -23.34 2.90
N ALA A 180 5.34 -22.67 1.75
CA ALA A 180 5.48 -21.22 1.69
C ALA A 180 4.24 -20.54 2.27
N GLN A 181 3.05 -21.01 1.87
CA GLN A 181 1.79 -20.52 2.42
C GLN A 181 1.68 -20.75 3.93
N MET A 182 2.04 -21.95 4.42
CA MET A 182 2.03 -22.26 5.86
C MET A 182 2.98 -21.34 6.64
N ALA A 183 4.23 -21.19 6.17
CA ALA A 183 5.23 -20.36 6.82
C ALA A 183 4.84 -18.87 6.83
N ILE A 184 4.31 -18.35 5.71
CA ILE A 184 3.79 -16.96 5.64
C ILE A 184 2.61 -16.78 6.59
N THR A 185 1.72 -17.77 6.71
CA THR A 185 0.56 -17.70 7.60
C THR A 185 0.98 -17.64 9.07
N ILE A 186 1.95 -18.46 9.47
CA ILE A 186 2.54 -18.44 10.80
C ILE A 186 3.20 -17.08 11.05
N LEU A 187 4.04 -16.60 10.12
CA LEU A 187 4.72 -15.32 10.25
C LEU A 187 3.72 -14.16 10.34
N ARG A 188 2.67 -14.14 9.52
CA ARG A 188 1.62 -13.10 9.54
C ARG A 188 0.95 -13.05 10.90
N THR A 189 0.61 -14.21 11.45
CA THR A 189 -0.03 -14.33 12.76
C THR A 189 0.89 -13.85 13.87
N TYR A 190 2.13 -14.34 13.90
CA TYR A 190 3.14 -13.91 14.85
C TYR A 190 3.43 -12.40 14.76
N TYR A 191 3.61 -11.86 13.55
CA TYR A 191 3.90 -10.45 13.32
C TYR A 191 2.77 -9.55 13.82
N ASN A 192 1.51 -9.90 13.54
CA ASN A 192 0.38 -9.07 13.91
C ASN A 192 0.02 -9.12 15.39
N PHE A 193 0.19 -10.27 16.06
CA PHE A 193 -0.33 -10.47 17.42
C PHE A 193 0.74 -10.65 18.50
N CYS A 194 1.94 -11.11 18.15
CA CYS A 194 3.00 -11.46 19.11
C CYS A 194 4.24 -10.57 19.05
N PHE A 195 4.47 -9.85 17.95
CA PHE A 195 5.71 -9.10 17.74
C PHE A 195 5.51 -7.60 17.93
N PRO A 196 5.59 -7.08 19.17
CA PRO A 196 5.44 -5.66 19.41
C PRO A 196 6.71 -4.91 19.00
N PHE A 197 6.54 -3.76 18.37
CA PHE A 197 7.62 -2.86 18.02
C PHE A 197 7.38 -1.48 18.60
N LYS A 198 8.47 -0.75 18.88
CA LYS A 198 8.39 0.60 19.42
C LYS A 198 8.13 1.57 18.27
N SER A 199 7.05 2.34 18.34
CA SER A 199 6.86 3.51 17.50
C SER A 199 6.02 4.53 18.25
N ASN A 200 6.37 5.82 18.11
CA ASN A 200 5.73 6.93 18.82
C ASN A 200 5.73 6.79 20.36
N GLY A 201 6.77 6.15 20.91
CA GLY A 201 6.94 5.99 22.36
C GLY A 201 6.22 4.77 22.96
N THR A 202 5.21 4.21 22.30
CA THR A 202 4.49 3.01 22.75
C THR A 202 5.06 1.74 22.12
N ARG A 203 4.97 0.62 22.84
CA ARG A 203 5.36 -0.72 22.38
C ARG A 203 4.09 -1.53 22.14
N GLU A 204 3.69 -1.62 20.88
CA GLU A 204 2.42 -2.21 20.45
C GLU A 204 2.63 -3.13 19.25
N THR A 205 1.70 -4.08 19.08
CA THR A 205 1.63 -4.93 17.89
C THR A 205 0.81 -4.25 16.78
N PRO A 206 0.95 -4.67 15.50
CA PRO A 206 0.07 -4.20 14.44
C PRO A 206 -1.42 -4.40 14.74
N ALA A 207 -1.80 -5.52 15.38
CA ALA A 207 -3.20 -5.77 15.73
C ALA A 207 -3.74 -4.81 16.80
N GLN A 208 -2.90 -4.44 17.77
CA GLN A 208 -3.27 -3.41 18.77
C GLN A 208 -3.49 -2.05 18.12
N ARG A 209 -2.62 -1.65 17.18
CA ARG A 209 -2.75 -0.37 16.47
C ARG A 209 -3.99 -0.27 15.59
N LEU A 210 -4.47 -1.40 15.10
CA LEU A 210 -5.71 -1.49 14.33
C LEU A 210 -6.95 -1.60 15.22
N GLY A 211 -6.80 -1.68 16.55
CA GLY A 211 -7.92 -1.84 17.49
C GLY A 211 -8.55 -3.24 17.46
N ILE A 212 -7.84 -4.25 16.96
CA ILE A 212 -8.33 -5.63 16.88
C ILE A 212 -8.27 -6.32 18.27
N THR A 213 -7.31 -5.92 19.09
CA THR A 213 -7.06 -6.50 20.42
C THR A 213 -6.35 -5.47 21.29
N ASP A 214 -6.54 -5.53 22.60
CA ASP A 214 -5.80 -4.71 23.56
C ASP A 214 -4.57 -5.42 24.13
N LYS A 215 -4.44 -6.73 23.89
CA LYS A 215 -3.40 -7.59 24.47
C LYS A 215 -2.31 -7.95 23.45
N ILE A 216 -1.07 -8.05 23.94
CA ILE A 216 0.06 -8.73 23.27
C ILE A 216 0.00 -10.22 23.59
N PHE A 217 -0.04 -11.06 22.56
CA PHE A 217 -0.15 -12.51 22.71
C PHE A 217 1.21 -13.20 22.65
N ASP A 218 1.35 -14.32 23.35
CA ASP A 218 2.48 -15.24 23.16
C ASP A 218 2.18 -16.25 22.05
N LEU A 219 3.21 -16.79 21.41
CA LEU A 219 3.06 -17.76 20.31
C LEU A 219 2.19 -18.96 20.72
N ASN A 220 2.40 -19.46 21.95
CA ASN A 220 1.68 -20.60 22.51
C ASN A 220 0.18 -20.32 22.72
N GLN A 221 -0.23 -19.04 22.77
CA GLN A 221 -1.62 -18.64 22.89
C GLN A 221 -2.36 -18.65 21.55
N ILE A 222 -1.63 -18.70 20.42
CA ILE A 222 -2.22 -18.60 19.08
C ILE A 222 -2.00 -19.87 18.26
N ILE A 223 -0.79 -20.43 18.30
CA ILE A 223 -0.49 -21.67 17.61
C ILE A 223 -0.78 -22.82 18.56
N TYR A 224 -1.95 -23.43 18.40
CA TYR A 224 -2.30 -24.65 19.11
C TYR A 224 -1.53 -25.82 18.48
N LEU A 225 -0.36 -26.14 19.04
CA LEU A 225 0.35 -27.39 18.73
C LEU A 225 -0.42 -28.51 19.44
N ARG A 226 -1.26 -29.23 18.70
CA ARG A 226 -1.96 -30.42 19.19
C ARG A 226 -1.19 -31.67 18.82
#